data_AF-A0A1Q5L5I5-F1
#
_entry.id   AF-A0A1Q5L5I5-F1
#
_cell.length_a   1.000
_cell.length_b   1.000
_cell.length_c   1.000
_cell.angle_alpha   90.00
_cell.angle_beta   90.00
_cell.angle_gamma   90.00
#
_symmetry.space_group_name_H-M   'P 1'
#
loop_
_entity.id
_entity.type
_entity.pdbx_description
1 polymer ?
#
loop_
_entity_poly.entity_id
_entity_poly.type
_entity_poly.pdbx_seq_one_letter_code
_entity_poly.pdbx_strand_id
1 'polypeptide(L)'
;MTCDVCGHEMRREPEPESRMRWEPSLRERWFCGWCYAWTDLGHHPHEVSRPQYEPMSRRWERAEGPELPEAVAHAYGHFGTTLCGIAHDGLTATPYWWMPEAPHACQACKETATVIDRRWPEEVRDGGRINPAPPPGSQWPPF
;
A
#
# COMPACT_ATOMS: atom_id res chain seq x y z
N MET A 1 2.27 -10.73 10.80
CA MET A 1 0.82 -10.56 10.50
C MET A 1 0.54 -11.20 9.15
N THR A 2 -0.64 -11.78 8.93
CA THR A 2 -1.05 -12.34 7.64
C THR A 2 -1.99 -11.38 6.94
N CYS A 3 -1.80 -11.20 5.64
CA CYS A 3 -2.65 -10.38 4.79
C CYS A 3 -4.02 -11.02 4.63
N ASP A 4 -5.07 -10.29 4.97
CA ASP A 4 -6.46 -10.70 4.83
C ASP A 4 -6.95 -10.71 3.37
N VAL A 5 -6.29 -9.97 2.48
CA VAL A 5 -6.60 -9.97 1.05
C VAL A 5 -6.08 -11.24 0.34
N CYS A 6 -4.86 -11.69 0.67
CA CYS A 6 -4.19 -12.74 -0.12
C CYS A 6 -3.52 -13.85 0.70
N GLY A 7 -3.64 -13.84 2.03
CA GLY A 7 -3.08 -14.86 2.92
C GLY A 7 -1.56 -14.87 3.07
N HIS A 8 -0.84 -13.94 2.44
CA HIS A 8 0.64 -13.88 2.53
C HIS A 8 1.11 -13.13 3.77
N GLU A 9 2.33 -13.42 4.20
CA GLU A 9 2.96 -12.71 5.31
C GLU A 9 3.15 -11.21 5.00
N MET A 10 2.87 -10.38 5.99
CA MET A 10 3.05 -8.94 5.95
C MET A 10 4.30 -8.53 6.74
N ARG A 11 4.94 -7.48 6.25
CA ARG A 11 6.07 -6.81 6.90
C ARG A 11 5.57 -5.56 7.60
N ARG A 12 6.05 -5.32 8.82
CA ARG A 12 5.78 -4.07 9.53
C ARG A 12 6.55 -2.94 8.83
N GLU A 13 5.88 -1.85 8.52
CA GLU A 13 6.53 -0.64 8.05
C GLU A 13 7.31 -0.02 9.23
N PRO A 14 8.56 0.41 9.03
CA PRO A 14 9.27 1.16 10.06
C PRO A 14 8.41 2.37 10.43
N GLU A 15 8.30 2.64 11.73
CA GLU A 15 7.52 3.79 12.22
C GLU A 15 8.06 5.05 11.53
N PRO A 16 7.24 5.79 10.75
CA PRO A 16 7.71 7.06 10.22
C PRO A 16 7.97 7.99 11.40
N GLU A 17 9.17 8.57 11.48
CA GLU A 17 9.42 9.72 12.35
C GLU A 17 8.45 10.85 11.91
N SER A 18 7.32 10.96 12.61
CA SER A 18 6.28 11.97 12.41
C SER A 18 5.56 11.97 11.05
N ARG A 19 4.54 11.11 10.91
CA ARG A 19 3.31 11.55 10.22
C ARG A 19 2.69 12.68 11.06
N MET A 20 2.04 13.66 10.42
CA MET A 20 1.80 15.00 10.96
C MET A 20 1.12 15.00 12.35
N ARG A 21 1.34 16.07 13.15
CA ARG A 21 0.77 16.30 14.50
C ARG A 21 -0.75 16.07 14.65
N TRP A 22 -1.49 16.00 13.54
CA TRP A 22 -2.95 15.91 13.49
C TRP A 22 -3.47 14.55 12.98
N GLU A 23 -2.59 13.65 12.53
CA GLU A 23 -2.98 12.27 12.22
C GLU A 23 -3.11 11.49 13.53
N PRO A 24 -4.22 10.75 13.76
CA PRO A 24 -4.31 9.84 14.89
C PRO A 24 -3.06 8.97 14.90
N SER A 25 -2.36 8.90 16.02
CA SER A 25 -1.08 8.22 16.11
C SER A 25 -1.25 6.74 15.77
N LEU A 26 -0.89 6.37 14.54
CA LEU A 26 -0.84 4.98 14.09
C LEU A 26 0.25 4.29 14.89
N ARG A 27 -0.10 3.21 15.60
CA ARG A 27 0.87 2.45 16.39
C ARG A 27 1.74 1.60 15.49
N GLU A 28 1.12 0.97 14.49
CA GLU A 28 1.79 0.10 13.52
C GLU A 28 1.08 0.15 12.17
N ARG A 29 1.86 0.21 11.09
CA ARG A 29 1.40 -0.10 9.73
C ARG A 29 2.07 -1.38 9.27
N TRP A 30 1.28 -2.28 8.70
CA TRP A 30 1.74 -3.54 8.12
C TRP A 30 1.49 -3.49 6.61
N PHE A 31 2.39 -4.08 5.83
CA PHE A 31 2.33 -4.07 4.38
C PHE A 31 2.57 -5.47 3.81
N CYS A 32 1.72 -5.88 2.87
CA CYS A 32 1.87 -7.12 2.14
C CYS A 32 2.68 -6.88 0.86
N GLY A 33 3.91 -7.39 0.79
CA GLY A 33 4.74 -7.28 -0.43
C GLY A 33 4.23 -8.06 -1.64
N TRP A 34 3.24 -8.95 -1.46
CA TRP A 34 2.65 -9.71 -2.56
C TRP A 34 1.51 -8.96 -3.23
N CYS A 35 0.46 -8.60 -2.48
CA CYS A 35 -0.71 -7.93 -3.05
C CYS A 35 -0.71 -6.41 -2.82
N TYR A 36 0.26 -5.84 -2.11
CA TYR A 36 0.36 -4.41 -1.79
C TYR A 36 -0.86 -3.87 -1.03
N ALA A 37 -1.51 -4.72 -0.23
CA ALA A 37 -2.44 -4.28 0.79
C ALA A 37 -1.68 -3.84 2.04
N TRP A 38 -2.19 -2.84 2.75
CA TRP A 38 -1.70 -2.44 4.06
C TRP A 38 -2.69 -2.79 5.17
N THR A 39 -2.28 -2.66 6.43
CA THR A 39 -3.16 -2.75 7.59
C THR A 39 -2.61 -1.84 8.67
N ASP A 40 -3.43 -0.91 9.12
CA ASP A 40 -3.10 0.02 10.18
C ASP A 40 -3.72 -0.45 11.49
N LEU A 41 -2.90 -0.44 12.53
CA LEU A 41 -3.31 -0.66 13.91
C LEU A 41 -3.16 0.66 14.69
N GLY A 42 -4.30 1.22 15.10
CA GLY A 42 -4.36 2.43 15.94
C GLY A 42 -4.03 2.18 17.42
N HIS A 43 -4.20 3.22 18.25
CA HIS A 43 -4.02 3.12 19.71
C HIS A 43 -5.13 2.34 20.40
N HIS A 44 -6.36 2.40 19.88
CA HIS A 44 -7.44 1.57 20.38
C HIS A 44 -7.40 0.18 19.72
N PRO A 45 -7.56 -0.92 20.47
CA PRO A 45 -7.69 -2.27 19.91
C PRO A 45 -8.83 -2.42 18.87
N HIS A 46 -9.74 -1.43 18.82
CA HIS A 46 -10.89 -1.34 17.93
C HIS A 46 -10.60 -0.60 16.61
N GLU A 47 -9.46 0.08 16.49
CA GLU A 47 -9.11 0.91 15.33
C GLU A 47 -8.17 0.16 14.39
N VAL A 48 -8.72 -0.84 13.69
CA VAL A 48 -8.03 -1.48 12.56
C VAL A 48 -8.53 -0.85 11.27
N SER A 49 -7.64 -0.17 10.56
CA SER A 49 -7.93 0.37 9.22
C SER A 49 -7.28 -0.50 8.15
N ARG A 50 -8.07 -0.82 7.13
CA ARG A 50 -7.68 -1.70 6.02
C ARG A 50 -7.93 -0.99 4.69
N PRO A 51 -7.13 -1.27 3.66
CA PRO A 51 -7.35 -0.72 2.34
C PRO A 51 -8.66 -1.25 1.79
N GLN A 52 -9.47 -0.34 1.28
CA GLN A 52 -10.49 -0.72 0.31
C GLN A 52 -9.77 -1.02 -1.01
N TYR A 53 -10.36 -1.88 -1.83
CA TYR A 53 -9.88 -2.00 -3.20
C TYR A 53 -10.03 -0.63 -3.89
N GLU A 54 -8.92 -0.12 -4.38
CA GLU A 54 -8.87 1.08 -5.20
C GLU A 54 -8.44 0.68 -6.61
N PRO A 55 -9.06 1.25 -7.66
CA PRO A 55 -8.60 1.04 -9.02
C PRO A 55 -7.16 1.52 -9.18
N MET A 56 -6.43 0.91 -10.12
CA MET A 56 -5.00 1.19 -10.35
C MET A 56 -4.65 2.69 -10.43
N SER A 57 -5.52 3.53 -10.96
CA SER A 57 -5.32 4.98 -11.08
C SER A 57 -5.35 5.77 -9.76
N ARG A 58 -5.82 5.16 -8.67
CA ARG A 58 -5.93 5.77 -7.33
C ARG A 58 -5.15 5.03 -6.25
N ARG A 59 -4.39 4.02 -6.67
CA ARG A 59 -3.74 3.09 -5.77
C ARG A 59 -2.27 3.39 -5.51
N TRP A 60 -1.64 4.13 -6.42
CA TRP A 60 -0.20 4.35 -6.44
C TRP A 60 0.08 5.84 -6.41
N GLU A 61 0.88 6.29 -5.45
CA GLU A 61 1.49 7.60 -5.50
C GLU A 61 2.57 7.64 -6.59
N ARG A 62 2.80 8.81 -7.17
CA ARG A 62 3.96 9.04 -8.04
C ARG A 62 5.22 9.10 -7.17
N ALA A 63 6.26 8.41 -7.60
CA ALA A 63 7.57 8.48 -6.97
C ALA A 63 8.33 9.74 -7.40
N GLU A 64 9.10 10.31 -6.49
CA GLU A 64 10.02 11.43 -6.73
C GLU A 64 11.36 11.15 -6.07
N GLY A 65 12.45 11.59 -6.70
CA GLY A 65 13.80 11.38 -6.22
C GLY A 65 14.84 11.85 -7.23
N PRO A 66 16.05 12.25 -6.78
CA PRO A 66 17.09 12.80 -7.64
C PRO A 66 17.63 11.83 -8.70
N GLU A 67 17.48 10.52 -8.49
CA GLU A 67 17.97 9.48 -9.41
C GLU A 67 16.87 8.95 -10.34
N LEU A 68 15.65 9.49 -10.25
CA LEU A 68 14.59 9.14 -11.18
C LEU A 68 14.72 9.92 -12.49
N PRO A 69 14.52 9.29 -13.65
CA PRO A 69 14.44 10.00 -14.93
C PRO A 69 13.28 11.01 -14.95
N GLU A 70 13.56 12.30 -15.12
CA GLU A 70 12.55 13.37 -15.11
C GLU A 70 11.44 13.18 -16.17
N ALA A 71 11.78 12.55 -17.30
CA ALA A 71 10.85 12.34 -18.41
C ALA A 71 9.85 11.18 -18.19
N VAL A 72 10.02 10.38 -17.14
CA VAL A 72 9.22 9.16 -16.90
C VAL A 72 8.64 9.19 -15.49
N ALA A 73 7.31 9.11 -15.39
CA ALA A 73 6.63 9.00 -14.10
C ALA A 73 6.65 7.55 -13.63
N HIS A 74 7.26 7.32 -12.47
CA HIS A 74 7.29 6.02 -11.81
C HIS A 74 6.24 5.93 -10.70
N ALA A 75 5.66 4.75 -10.52
CA ALA A 75 4.81 4.44 -9.37
C ALA A 75 5.69 4.13 -8.15
N TYR A 76 5.38 4.75 -7.01
CA TYR A 76 6.00 4.40 -5.74
C TYR A 76 5.45 3.06 -5.24
N GLY A 77 6.34 2.17 -4.79
CA GLY A 77 6.01 0.80 -4.41
C GLY A 77 6.05 0.50 -2.91
N HIS A 78 6.43 1.45 -2.06
CA HIS A 78 6.84 1.29 -0.65
C HIS A 78 8.32 0.98 -0.43
N PHE A 79 8.76 1.30 0.79
CA PHE A 79 10.12 1.04 1.30
C PHE A 79 11.25 1.65 0.46
N GLY A 80 11.06 2.86 -0.07
CA GLY A 80 12.08 3.53 -0.88
C GLY A 80 12.31 2.86 -2.23
N THR A 81 11.32 2.12 -2.74
CA THR A 81 11.38 1.45 -4.04
C THR A 81 10.23 1.86 -4.95
N THR A 82 10.49 1.94 -6.26
CA THR A 82 9.45 2.03 -7.30
C THR A 82 8.92 0.64 -7.65
N LEU A 83 7.74 0.56 -8.28
CA LEU A 83 7.22 -0.73 -8.76
C LEU A 83 8.10 -1.42 -9.82
N CYS A 84 8.91 -0.66 -10.56
CA CYS A 84 9.86 -1.22 -11.51
C CYS A 84 11.21 -1.61 -10.89
N GLY A 85 11.37 -1.48 -9.57
CA GLY A 85 12.55 -1.94 -8.84
C GLY A 85 13.70 -0.94 -8.68
N ILE A 86 13.52 0.30 -9.13
CA ILE A 86 14.47 1.38 -8.81
C ILE A 86 14.36 1.69 -7.31
N ALA A 87 15.50 1.73 -6.62
CA ALA A 87 15.60 2.01 -5.19
C ALA A 87 16.81 2.91 -4.92
N HIS A 88 16.63 3.94 -4.11
CA HIS A 88 17.70 4.80 -3.60
C HIS A 88 17.19 5.59 -2.37
N ASP A 89 18.11 6.10 -1.54
CA ASP A 89 17.78 6.68 -0.22
C ASP A 89 16.94 7.97 -0.28
N GLY A 90 16.92 8.63 -1.44
CA GLY A 90 16.14 9.85 -1.68
C GLY A 90 14.76 9.63 -2.32
N LEU A 91 14.32 8.38 -2.49
CA LEU A 91 13.06 8.07 -3.15
C LEU A 91 11.89 8.25 -2.19
N THR A 92 10.92 9.08 -2.57
CA THR A 92 9.73 9.36 -1.77
C THR A 92 8.45 9.27 -2.59
N ALA A 93 7.32 9.09 -1.89
CA ALA A 93 5.99 9.21 -2.47
C ALA A 93 5.57 10.68 -2.50
N THR A 94 5.14 11.17 -3.66
CA THR A 94 4.51 12.49 -3.78
C THR A 94 3.05 12.45 -3.34
N PRO A 95 2.43 13.60 -2.98
CA PRO A 95 0.98 13.65 -2.71
C PRO A 95 0.11 13.48 -3.97
N TYR A 96 0.71 13.31 -5.15
CA TYR A 96 0.02 13.16 -6.42
C TYR A 96 -0.05 11.70 -6.84
N TRP A 97 -1.19 11.29 -7.37
CA TRP A 97 -1.38 9.95 -7.91
C TRP A 97 -0.54 9.71 -9.16
N TRP A 98 0.02 8.51 -9.26
CA TRP A 98 0.61 8.01 -10.49
C TRP A 98 -0.49 7.55 -11.45
N MET A 99 -0.50 8.12 -12.66
CA MET A 99 -1.53 7.83 -13.65
C MET A 99 -1.01 6.80 -14.68
N PRO A 100 -1.48 5.54 -14.66
CA PRO A 100 -0.98 4.49 -15.57
C PRO A 100 -1.28 4.74 -17.05
N GLU A 101 -2.24 5.61 -17.35
CA GLU A 101 -2.60 5.99 -18.73
C GLU A 101 -1.92 7.28 -19.20
N ALA A 102 -1.09 7.91 -18.36
CA ALA A 102 -0.34 9.08 -18.79
C ALA A 102 0.70 8.70 -19.86
N PRO A 103 0.93 9.53 -20.90
CA PRO A 103 1.90 9.23 -21.96
C PRO A 103 3.34 8.99 -21.49
N HIS A 104 3.68 9.55 -20.32
CA HIS A 104 5.01 9.46 -19.71
C HIS A 104 5.04 8.47 -18.53
N ALA A 105 4.01 7.64 -18.34
CA ALA A 105 4.02 6.62 -17.30
C ALA A 105 5.04 5.51 -17.62
N CYS A 106 5.81 5.10 -16.62
CA CYS A 106 6.75 3.99 -16.76
C CYS A 106 5.99 2.69 -17.12
N GLN A 107 6.31 2.12 -18.29
CA GLN A 107 5.68 0.90 -18.78
C GLN A 107 5.90 -0.30 -17.84
N ALA A 108 7.10 -0.45 -17.27
CA ALA A 108 7.39 -1.52 -16.30
C ALA A 108 6.56 -1.36 -15.01
N CYS A 109 6.37 -0.12 -14.52
CA CYS A 109 5.46 0.13 -13.39
C CYS A 109 4.02 -0.27 -13.73
N LYS A 110 3.55 -0.01 -14.96
CA LYS A 110 2.20 -0.38 -15.43
C LYS A 110 1.99 -1.87 -15.47
N GLU A 111 2.96 -2.61 -16.00
CA GLU A 111 2.92 -4.06 -16.04
C GLU A 111 2.91 -4.66 -14.62
N THR A 112 3.81 -4.20 -13.74
CA THR A 112 3.84 -4.63 -12.35
C THR A 112 2.54 -4.29 -11.62
N ALA A 113 2.02 -3.07 -11.78
CA ALA A 113 0.75 -2.65 -11.20
C ALA A 113 -0.42 -3.53 -11.69
N THR A 114 -0.43 -3.92 -12.97
CA THR A 114 -1.44 -4.82 -13.53
C THR A 114 -1.35 -6.22 -12.93
N VAL A 115 -0.14 -6.73 -12.72
CA VAL A 115 0.08 -8.02 -12.04
C VAL A 115 -0.40 -7.95 -10.59
N ILE A 116 -0.07 -6.88 -9.87
CA ILE A 116 -0.50 -6.69 -8.47
C ILE A 116 -2.01 -6.56 -8.39
N ASP A 117 -2.61 -5.82 -9.31
CA ASP A 117 -4.07 -5.66 -9.39
C ASP A 117 -4.73 -7.03 -9.50
N ARG A 118 -4.27 -7.91 -10.41
CA ARG A 118 -4.75 -9.29 -10.56
C ARG A 118 -4.59 -10.18 -9.33
N ARG A 119 -3.72 -9.84 -8.37
CA ARG A 119 -3.55 -10.59 -7.12
C ARG A 119 -4.67 -10.32 -6.11
N TRP A 120 -5.49 -9.29 -6.33
CA TRP A 120 -6.67 -9.03 -5.50
C TRP A 120 -7.80 -9.97 -5.92
N PRO A 121 -8.35 -10.79 -5.02
CA PRO A 121 -9.48 -11.64 -5.35
C PRO A 121 -10.68 -10.79 -5.80
N GLU A 122 -11.47 -11.27 -6.76
CA GLU A 122 -12.59 -10.53 -7.35
C GLU A 122 -13.63 -10.16 -6.29
N GLU A 123 -13.83 -11.02 -5.30
CA GLU A 123 -14.78 -10.84 -4.19
C GLU A 123 -14.46 -9.60 -3.34
N VAL A 124 -13.19 -9.21 -3.27
CA VAL A 124 -12.73 -8.04 -2.51
C VAL A 124 -12.77 -6.75 -3.35
N ARG A 125 -12.96 -6.87 -4.68
CA ARG A 125 -13.04 -5.72 -5.61
C ARG A 125 -14.45 -5.14 -5.70
N ASP A 126 -15.46 -6.00 -5.63
CA ASP A 126 -16.86 -5.65 -5.94
C ASP A 126 -17.73 -5.34 -4.71
N GLY A 127 -17.24 -5.50 -3.49
CA GLY A 127 -18.07 -5.40 -2.29
C GLY A 127 -17.29 -5.03 -1.04
N GLY A 128 -17.78 -4.02 -0.32
CA GLY A 128 -17.12 -3.40 0.81
C GLY A 128 -16.70 -4.33 1.95
N ARG A 129 -15.70 -3.85 2.72
CA ARG A 129 -15.16 -4.36 3.99
C ARG A 129 -15.54 -5.82 4.32
N ILE A 130 -14.78 -6.77 3.78
CA ILE A 130 -14.66 -8.08 4.44
C ILE A 130 -13.88 -7.82 5.73
N ASN A 131 -14.57 -7.91 6.88
CA ASN A 131 -13.92 -7.91 8.18
C ASN A 131 -13.52 -9.36 8.50
N PRO A 132 -12.26 -9.78 8.28
CA PRO A 132 -11.83 -11.12 8.67
C PRO A 132 -11.99 -11.32 10.17
N ALA A 133 -12.29 -12.56 10.56
CA ALA A 133 -12.34 -12.93 11.95
C ALA A 133 -10.98 -12.74 12.64
N PRO A 134 -10.97 -12.41 13.93
CA PRO A 134 -9.75 -12.28 14.69
C PRO A 134 -8.84 -13.51 14.70
N PRO A 135 -7.50 -13.35 14.67
CA PRO A 135 -6.56 -14.42 14.96
C PRO A 135 -6.87 -15.05 16.33
N PRO A 136 -6.69 -16.38 16.48
CA PRO A 136 -6.88 -17.05 17.75
C PRO A 136 -6.01 -16.43 18.85
N GLY A 137 -6.64 -16.06 19.97
CA GLY A 137 -5.96 -15.43 21.11
C GLY A 137 -5.78 -13.90 21.01
N SER A 138 -6.28 -13.26 19.94
CA SER A 138 -6.36 -11.81 19.90
C SER A 138 -7.52 -11.30 20.77
N GLN A 139 -7.37 -10.09 21.31
CA GLN A 139 -8.46 -9.38 22.00
C GLN A 139 -9.33 -8.58 21.02
N TRP A 140 -9.30 -8.89 19.71
CA TRP A 140 -10.19 -8.20 18.79
C TRP A 140 -11.63 -8.59 19.14
N PRO A 141 -12.59 -7.65 19.13
CA PRO A 141 -13.98 -8.00 19.36
C PRO A 141 -14.49 -8.92 18.24
N PRO A 142 -15.39 -9.88 18.53
CA PRO A 142 -16.30 -10.37 17.51
C PRO A 142 -17.18 -9.19 17.10
N PHE A 143 -17.37 -9.03 15.80
CA PHE A 143 -18.07 -7.88 15.19
C PHE A 143 -19.44 -7.59 15.83
#